data_AF-A0A3N0GMR7-F1
#
_entry.id   AF-A0A3N0GMR7-F1
#
_cell.length_a   1.000
_cell.length_b   1.000
_cell.length_c   1.000
_cell.angle_alpha   90.00
_cell.angle_beta   90.00
_cell.angle_gamma   90.00
#
_symmetry.space_group_name_H-M   'P 1'
#
loop_
_entity.id
_entity.type
_entity.pdbx_description
1 polymer ?
#
loop_
_entity_poly.entity_id
_entity_poly.type
_entity_poly.pdbx_seq_one_letter_code
_entity_poly.pdbx_strand_id
1 'polypeptide(L)'
;MKNHEAPSRMLLRRAALVLSTAAVVVVALPALASADTPAAWQQDPHVSGLDFLLVLVLIPVGLALVISLLATLPSMIRDRGYEPGQSWRAEAEWFGGPRKGVEAAEELSPQQVESAESGRGGTSGQW
;
A
#
# COMPACT_ATOMS: atom_id res chain seq x y z
N MET A 1 9.57 20.72 -24.66
CA MET A 1 8.16 20.61 -25.08
C MET A 1 7.86 19.15 -25.38
N LYS A 2 7.05 18.45 -24.57
CA LYS A 2 6.66 17.04 -24.80
C LYS A 2 5.44 17.00 -25.70
N ASN A 3 5.60 16.50 -26.93
CA ASN A 3 4.51 16.33 -27.88
C ASN A 3 3.52 15.29 -27.31
N HIS A 4 2.27 15.70 -27.08
CA HIS A 4 1.20 14.78 -26.74
C HIS A 4 0.73 14.16 -28.05
N GLU A 5 1.12 12.91 -28.31
CA GLU A 5 0.61 12.18 -29.48
C GLU A 5 -0.91 12.02 -29.35
N ALA A 6 -1.65 12.57 -30.32
CA ALA A 6 -3.09 12.44 -30.34
C ALA A 6 -3.47 10.96 -30.56
N PRO A 7 -4.39 10.39 -29.76
CA PRO A 7 -4.78 8.99 -29.91
C PRO A 7 -5.31 8.72 -31.31
N SER A 8 -4.84 7.64 -31.93
CA SER A 8 -5.20 7.30 -33.31
C SER A 8 -6.73 7.10 -33.43
N ARG A 9 -7.33 7.68 -34.47
CA ARG A 9 -8.79 7.67 -34.71
C ARG A 9 -9.40 6.26 -34.70
N MET A 10 -8.59 5.24 -34.96
CA MET A 10 -9.00 3.83 -34.93
C MET A 10 -9.17 3.29 -33.51
N LEU A 11 -8.34 3.72 -32.54
CA LEU A 11 -8.49 3.37 -31.13
C LEU A 11 -9.75 4.01 -30.53
N LEU A 12 -10.02 5.27 -30.89
CA LEU A 12 -11.24 5.98 -30.48
C LEU A 12 -12.51 5.29 -30.99
N ARG A 13 -12.54 4.84 -32.25
CA ARG A 13 -13.69 4.11 -32.83
C ARG A 13 -13.91 2.76 -32.18
N ARG A 14 -12.85 2.02 -31.89
CA ARG A 14 -12.93 0.71 -31.20
C ARG A 14 -13.41 0.87 -29.76
N ALA A 15 -12.89 1.87 -29.03
CA ALA A 15 -13.34 2.18 -27.68
C ALA A 15 -14.82 2.58 -27.66
N ALA A 16 -15.25 3.44 -28.59
CA ALA A 16 -16.65 3.83 -28.72
C ALA A 16 -17.56 2.63 -29.04
N LEU A 17 -17.12 1.73 -29.94
CA LEU A 17 -17.88 0.53 -30.27
C LEU A 17 -18.04 -0.36 -29.03
N VAL A 18 -16.94 -0.70 -28.34
CA VAL A 18 -16.96 -1.53 -27.13
C VAL A 18 -17.82 -0.93 -26.02
N LEU A 19 -17.71 0.38 -25.79
CA LEU A 19 -18.55 1.08 -24.80
C LEU A 19 -20.03 1.04 -25.19
N SER A 20 -20.35 1.21 -26.47
CA SER A 20 -21.73 1.15 -26.95
C SER A 20 -22.34 -0.24 -26.85
N THR A 21 -21.61 -1.31 -27.19
CA THR A 21 -22.10 -2.69 -27.00
C THR A 21 -22.25 -3.02 -25.52
N ALA A 22 -21.30 -2.62 -24.67
CA ALA A 22 -21.40 -2.81 -23.23
C ALA A 22 -22.63 -2.09 -22.67
N ALA A 23 -22.89 -0.85 -23.09
CA ALA A 23 -24.08 -0.10 -22.68
C ALA A 23 -25.38 -0.78 -23.12
N VAL A 24 -25.46 -1.27 -24.36
CA VAL A 24 -26.64 -2.02 -24.86
C VAL A 24 -26.86 -3.29 -24.05
N VAL A 25 -25.81 -4.05 -23.74
CA VAL A 25 -25.90 -5.26 -22.92
C VAL A 25 -26.39 -4.93 -21.51
N VAL A 26 -25.83 -3.91 -20.86
CA VAL A 26 -26.23 -3.48 -19.51
C VAL A 26 -27.70 -3.04 -19.47
N VAL A 27 -28.19 -2.38 -20.52
CA VAL A 27 -29.60 -1.94 -20.60
C VAL A 27 -30.57 -3.07 -20.96
N ALA A 28 -30.14 -4.05 -21.76
CA ALA A 28 -31.01 -5.14 -22.21
C ALA A 28 -31.16 -6.28 -21.18
N LEU A 29 -30.17 -6.51 -20.33
CA LEU A 29 -30.17 -7.58 -19.32
C LEU A 29 -31.37 -7.54 -18.34
N PRO A 30 -31.81 -6.38 -17.80
CA PRO A 30 -32.97 -6.31 -16.92
C PRO A 30 -34.28 -6.78 -17.57
N ALA A 31 -34.43 -6.61 -18.89
CA ALA A 31 -35.64 -7.02 -19.60
C ALA A 31 -35.82 -8.55 -19.64
N LEU A 32 -34.71 -9.31 -19.62
CA LEU A 32 -34.74 -10.78 -19.56
C LEU A 32 -35.12 -11.32 -18.17
N ALA A 33 -35.05 -10.49 -17.13
CA ALA A 33 -35.37 -10.87 -15.76
C ALA A 33 -36.85 -10.68 -15.38
N SER A 34 -37.67 -10.18 -16.31
CA SER A 34 -39.11 -9.96 -16.09
C SER A 34 -39.91 -11.24 -16.31
N ALA A 35 -39.72 -12.25 -15.46
CA ALA A 35 -40.57 -13.44 -15.40
C ALA A 35 -41.53 -13.34 -14.20
N ASP A 36 -42.78 -13.74 -14.40
CA ASP A 36 -43.76 -13.80 -13.30
C ASP A 36 -43.29 -14.78 -12.22
N THR A 37 -43.46 -14.39 -10.95
CA THR A 37 -43.14 -15.26 -9.82
C THR A 37 -44.26 -16.30 -9.60
N PRO A 38 -43.93 -17.58 -9.39
CA PRO A 38 -44.92 -18.60 -9.06
C PRO A 38 -45.71 -18.24 -7.80
N ALA A 39 -47.02 -18.47 -7.80
CA ALA A 39 -47.91 -18.17 -6.66
C ALA A 39 -47.54 -18.90 -5.35
N ALA A 40 -46.72 -19.95 -5.43
CA ALA A 40 -46.23 -20.71 -4.28
C ALA A 40 -45.04 -20.04 -3.55
N TRP A 41 -44.48 -18.95 -4.09
CA TRP A 41 -43.34 -18.28 -3.47
C TRP A 41 -43.80 -17.29 -2.41
N GLN A 42 -43.08 -17.29 -1.28
CA GLN A 42 -43.28 -16.32 -0.23
C GLN A 42 -42.85 -14.94 -0.75
N GLN A 43 -43.70 -13.94 -0.56
CA GLN A 43 -43.33 -12.57 -0.94
C GLN A 43 -42.39 -12.00 0.12
N ASP A 44 -41.14 -11.81 -0.26
CA ASP A 44 -40.18 -11.11 0.56
C ASP A 44 -40.62 -9.65 0.75
N PRO A 45 -40.35 -9.04 1.93
CA PRO A 45 -40.61 -7.64 2.14
C PRO A 45 -39.86 -6.80 1.10
N HIS A 46 -40.59 -5.85 0.51
CA HIS A 46 -40.02 -4.97 -0.50
C HIS A 46 -38.86 -4.17 0.07
N VAL A 47 -37.68 -4.29 -0.54
CA VAL A 47 -36.51 -3.44 -0.28
C VAL A 47 -36.44 -2.35 -1.34
N SER A 48 -36.18 -1.12 -0.92
CA SER A 48 -36.02 -0.04 -1.89
C SER A 48 -34.72 -0.23 -2.68
N GLY A 49 -34.71 0.16 -3.95
CA GLY A 49 -33.49 0.08 -4.77
C GLY A 49 -32.33 0.91 -4.22
N LEU A 50 -32.64 2.01 -3.51
CA LEU A 50 -31.64 2.82 -2.82
C LEU A 50 -31.00 2.04 -1.68
N ASP A 51 -31.79 1.36 -0.83
CA ASP A 51 -31.26 0.58 0.30
C ASP A 51 -30.31 -0.52 -0.21
N PHE A 52 -30.69 -1.19 -1.29
CA PHE A 52 -29.83 -2.19 -1.92
C PHE A 52 -28.49 -1.60 -2.39
N LEU A 53 -28.53 -0.48 -3.12
CA LEU A 53 -27.31 0.20 -3.61
C LEU A 53 -26.44 0.70 -2.46
N LEU A 54 -27.07 1.20 -1.40
CA LEU A 54 -26.37 1.69 -0.22
C LEU A 54 -25.65 0.56 0.49
N VAL A 55 -26.29 -0.59 0.71
CA VAL A 55 -25.64 -1.78 1.26
C VAL A 55 -24.49 -2.28 0.36
N LEU A 56 -24.75 -2.35 -0.95
CA LEU A 56 -23.79 -2.84 -1.93
C LEU A 56 -22.50 -1.99 -1.99
N VAL A 57 -22.60 -0.67 -1.79
CA VAL A 57 -21.45 0.24 -1.86
C VAL A 57 -20.86 0.53 -0.48
N LEU A 58 -21.70 0.72 0.54
CA LEU A 58 -21.26 1.13 1.87
C LEU A 58 -20.46 0.03 2.56
N ILE A 59 -20.84 -1.25 2.42
CA ILE A 59 -20.10 -2.36 3.01
C ILE A 59 -18.67 -2.45 2.47
N PRO A 60 -18.43 -2.56 1.15
CA PRO A 60 -17.06 -2.66 0.63
C PRO A 60 -16.24 -1.41 0.88
N VAL A 61 -16.84 -0.21 0.77
CA VAL A 61 -16.13 1.05 1.07
C VAL A 61 -15.78 1.13 2.55
N GLY A 62 -16.73 0.82 3.44
CA GLY A 62 -16.51 0.79 4.88
C GLY A 62 -15.41 -0.20 5.26
N LEU A 63 -15.43 -1.40 4.68
CA LEU A 63 -14.39 -2.40 4.89
C LEU A 63 -13.02 -1.91 4.40
N ALA A 64 -12.95 -1.31 3.20
CA ALA A 64 -11.72 -0.74 2.67
C ALA A 64 -11.14 0.36 3.58
N LEU A 65 -12.00 1.21 4.13
CA LEU A 65 -11.59 2.26 5.07
C LEU A 65 -11.09 1.68 6.39
N VAL A 66 -11.78 0.70 6.96
CA VAL A 66 -11.35 0.02 8.20
C VAL A 66 -10.00 -0.67 7.99
N ILE A 67 -9.85 -1.43 6.91
CA ILE A 67 -8.59 -2.10 6.57
C ILE A 67 -7.48 -1.07 6.37
N SER A 68 -7.74 0.00 5.62
CA SER A 68 -6.76 1.05 5.35
C SER A 68 -6.33 1.77 6.63
N LEU A 69 -7.27 2.05 7.53
CA LEU A 69 -6.99 2.63 8.83
C LEU A 69 -6.08 1.68 9.63
N LEU A 70 -6.48 0.42 9.81
CA LEU A 70 -5.70 -0.55 10.58
C LEU A 70 -4.30 -0.81 9.98
N ALA A 71 -4.19 -0.81 8.65
CA ALA A 71 -2.92 -1.00 7.95
C ALA A 71 -1.98 0.21 8.11
N THR A 72 -2.52 1.43 8.12
CA THR A 72 -1.72 2.66 8.22
C THR A 72 -1.47 3.09 9.68
N LEU A 73 -2.29 2.62 10.62
CA LEU A 73 -2.25 3.03 12.03
C LEU A 73 -0.87 2.84 12.69
N PRO A 74 -0.15 1.70 12.52
CA PRO A 74 1.17 1.53 13.11
C PRO A 74 2.16 2.60 12.62
N SER A 75 2.10 2.97 11.34
CA SER A 75 2.97 4.01 10.78
C SER A 75 2.61 5.41 11.28
N MET A 76 1.36 5.65 11.65
CA MET A 76 0.92 6.95 12.17
C MET A 76 1.32 7.15 13.64
N ILE A 77 1.39 6.07 14.42
CA ILE A 77 1.71 6.11 15.85
C ILE A 77 3.21 5.94 16.10
N ARG A 78 3.93 5.24 15.19
CA ARG A 78 5.36 5.02 15.32
C ARG A 78 6.13 6.34 15.18
N ASP A 79 7.14 6.51 16.02
CA ASP A 79 8.02 7.66 15.96
C ASP A 79 8.66 7.78 14.57
N ARG A 80 8.70 9.00 14.04
CA ARG A 80 9.44 9.27 12.82
C ARG A 80 10.91 9.17 13.21
N GLY A 81 11.64 8.25 12.57
CA GLY A 81 13.05 8.02 12.88
C GLY A 81 13.92 9.26 12.67
N TYR A 82 15.23 9.05 12.49
CA TYR A 82 16.13 10.19 12.29
C TYR A 82 15.73 11.07 11.09
N GLU A 83 15.61 12.38 11.31
CA GLU A 83 15.41 13.40 10.28
C GLU A 83 16.70 14.25 10.13
N PRO A 84 17.17 14.52 8.90
CA PRO A 84 18.34 15.37 8.67
C PRO A 84 18.18 16.76 9.32
N GLY A 85 19.21 17.19 10.04
CA GLY A 85 19.21 18.47 10.77
C GLY A 85 18.68 18.38 12.22
N GLN A 86 18.10 17.24 12.63
CA GLN A 86 17.86 16.98 14.04
C GLN A 86 19.10 16.39 14.72
N SER A 87 19.22 16.60 16.04
CA SER A 87 20.22 15.92 16.84
C SER A 87 19.93 14.42 16.89
N TRP A 88 20.99 13.61 16.93
CA TRP A 88 20.87 12.17 17.09
C TRP A 88 20.21 11.84 18.45
N ARG A 89 19.08 11.13 18.43
CA ARG A 89 18.30 10.76 19.63
C ARG A 89 18.30 9.26 19.94
N ALA A 90 18.83 8.45 19.03
CA ALA A 90 18.89 7.01 19.21
C ALA A 90 20.17 6.61 19.98
N GLU A 91 20.21 5.38 20.45
CA GLU A 91 21.40 4.80 21.04
C GLU A 91 22.51 4.65 19.98
N ALA A 92 23.77 4.73 20.39
CA ALA A 92 24.89 4.53 19.47
C ALA A 92 24.98 3.04 19.11
N GLU A 93 24.73 2.71 17.84
CA GLU A 93 24.77 1.34 17.36
C GLU A 93 25.94 1.11 16.39
N TRP A 94 26.76 0.11 16.67
CA TRP A 94 27.82 -0.34 15.78
C TRP A 94 27.33 -1.48 14.89
N PHE A 95 26.90 -1.14 13.68
CA PHE A 95 26.54 -2.14 12.67
C PHE A 95 27.79 -2.87 12.15
N GLY A 96 27.84 -4.19 12.38
CA GLY A 96 28.99 -5.02 12.00
C GLY A 96 30.11 -5.10 13.06
N GLY A 97 29.81 -4.72 14.31
CA GLY A 97 30.73 -4.88 15.43
C GLY A 97 31.06 -6.35 15.76
N PRO A 98 31.96 -6.59 16.72
CA PRO A 98 32.38 -7.93 17.12
C PRO A 98 31.17 -8.82 17.47
N ARG A 99 31.03 -9.96 16.78
CA ARG A 99 29.90 -10.90 16.99
C ARG A 99 29.88 -11.55 18.38
N LYS A 100 30.95 -11.39 19.15
CA LYS A 100 31.09 -11.95 20.50
C LYS A 100 30.59 -11.01 21.62
N GLY A 101 30.04 -9.84 21.28
CA GLY A 101 29.60 -8.87 22.28
C GLY A 101 30.73 -7.98 22.81
N VAL A 102 30.38 -7.04 23.69
CA VAL A 102 31.31 -6.09 24.31
C VAL A 102 32.25 -6.77 25.32
N GLU A 103 31.83 -7.91 25.85
CA GLU A 103 32.57 -8.73 26.81
C GLU A 103 33.84 -9.30 26.18
N ALA A 104 33.82 -9.58 24.87
CA ALA A 104 35.01 -10.02 24.14
C ALA A 104 36.08 -8.93 24.03
N ALA A 105 35.75 -7.66 24.28
CA ALA A 105 36.74 -6.60 24.37
C ALA A 105 37.58 -6.71 25.65
N GLU A 106 37.03 -7.29 26.74
CA GLU A 106 37.75 -7.50 28.00
C GLU A 106 38.77 -8.65 27.91
N GLU A 107 38.62 -9.54 26.94
CA GLU A 107 39.53 -10.67 26.68
C GLU A 107 40.78 -10.26 25.89
N LEU A 108 40.82 -9.05 25.34
CA LEU A 108 41.93 -8.58 24.50
C LEU A 108 43.04 -7.96 25.34
N SER A 109 44.27 -8.42 25.14
CA SER A 109 45.43 -7.78 25.76
C SER A 109 45.76 -6.44 25.08
N PRO A 110 46.36 -5.47 25.80
CA PRO A 110 46.76 -4.19 25.22
C PRO A 110 47.63 -4.34 23.97
N GLN A 111 48.56 -5.31 23.95
CA GLN A 111 49.40 -5.57 22.78
C GLN A 111 48.60 -6.09 21.58
N GLN A 112 47.52 -6.85 21.79
CA GLN A 112 46.66 -7.34 20.71
C GLN A 112 45.84 -6.20 20.09
N VAL A 113 45.39 -5.24 20.90
CA VAL A 113 44.69 -4.04 20.43
C VAL A 113 45.64 -3.18 19.60
N GLU A 114 46.83 -2.89 20.13
CA GLU A 114 47.83 -2.06 19.46
C GLU A 114 48.33 -2.67 18.14
N SER A 115 48.53 -3.99 18.13
CA SER A 115 48.88 -4.73 16.90
C SER A 115 47.76 -4.67 15.86
N ALA A 116 46.50 -4.73 16.29
CA ALA A 116 45.35 -4.63 15.39
C ALA A 116 45.24 -3.21 14.78
N GLU A 117 45.63 -2.17 15.51
CA GLU A 117 45.64 -0.80 14.99
C GLU A 117 46.83 -0.50 14.06
N SER A 118 47.94 -1.23 14.21
CA SER A 118 49.12 -1.04 13.37
C SER A 118 48.84 -1.28 11.88
N GLY A 119 49.03 -0.25 11.05
CA GLY A 119 48.82 -0.29 9.60
C GLY A 119 47.40 0.03 9.12
N ARG A 120 46.49 0.47 10.00
CA ARG A 120 45.16 0.97 9.60
C ARG A 120 45.21 2.45 9.19
N GLY A 121 44.50 2.79 8.12
CA GLY A 121 44.29 4.18 7.66
C GLY A 121 42.93 4.73 8.08
N GLY A 122 42.76 6.04 7.93
CA GLY A 122 41.49 6.74 8.17
C GLY A 122 41.04 7.53 6.94
N THR A 123 39.74 7.57 6.69
CA THR A 123 39.11 8.50 5.75
C THR A 123 38.10 9.33 6.50
N SER A 124 38.05 10.63 6.23
CA SER A 124 37.05 11.54 6.78
C SER A 124 36.36 12.32 5.67
N GLY A 125 35.16 12.78 5.96
CA GLY A 125 34.37 13.63 5.08
C GLY A 125 33.47 14.52 5.92
N GLN A 126 33.16 15.70 5.40
CA GLN A 126 32.21 16.62 6.00
C GLN A 126 31.14 16.94 4.95
N TRP A 127 29.89 16.69 5.34
CA TRP A 127 28.67 17.11 4.67
C TRP A 127 28.21 18.50 5.13
#